data_AF-A0A1H9GCI1-F1
#
_entry.id   AF-A0A1H9GCI1-F1
#
_cell.length_a   1.000
_cell.length_b   1.000
_cell.length_c   1.000
_cell.angle_alpha   90.00
_cell.angle_beta   90.00
_cell.angle_gamma   90.00
#
_symmetry.space_group_name_H-M   'P 1'
#
loop_
_entity.id
_entity.type
_entity.pdbx_description
1 polymer ?
#
loop_
_entity_poly.entity_id
_entity_poly.type
_entity_poly.pdbx_seq_one_letter_code
_entity_poly.pdbx_strand_id
1 'polypeptide(L)'
;MNKIKRVVIVTVIISIVLVIVVYVAHSNRVIGNYYGSEYEYIRIGDDLYEFDANDPYTSSDRGIRLGRVVSERDSSSESMYIWSVKGTDEYIYRLWGFSDGGFYKKVH
;
A
#
# COMPACT_ATOMS: atom_id res chain seq x y z
N MET A 1 -12.92 40.55 6.79
CA MET A 1 -13.17 39.15 7.22
C MET A 1 -13.10 39.06 8.73
N ASN A 2 -14.20 38.70 9.39
CA ASN A 2 -14.35 38.78 10.85
C ASN A 2 -13.39 37.79 11.55
N LYS A 3 -12.89 38.15 12.74
CA LYS A 3 -11.95 37.31 13.52
C LYS A 3 -12.42 35.86 13.65
N ILE A 4 -13.72 35.65 13.87
CA ILE A 4 -14.36 34.33 13.94
C ILE A 4 -14.19 33.53 12.64
N LYS A 5 -14.39 34.16 11.47
CA LYS A 5 -14.21 33.49 10.17
C LYS A 5 -12.76 33.07 9.95
N ARG A 6 -11.78 33.87 10.42
CA ARG A 6 -10.36 33.51 10.35
C ARG A 6 -10.02 32.31 11.23
N VAL A 7 -10.54 32.26 12.47
CA VAL A 7 -10.32 31.13 13.37
C VAL A 7 -10.87 29.83 12.78
N VAL A 8 -12.12 29.85 12.27
CA VAL A 8 -12.73 28.67 11.65
C VAL A 8 -11.92 28.16 10.45
N ILE A 9 -11.46 29.05 9.56
CA ILE A 9 -10.65 28.67 8.41
C ILE A 9 -9.34 28.00 8.86
N VAL A 10 -8.64 28.60 9.84
CA VAL A 10 -7.39 28.05 10.37
C VAL A 10 -7.63 26.68 10.99
N THR A 11 -8.69 26.50 11.78
CA THR A 11 -9.03 25.20 12.38
C THR A 11 -9.28 24.14 11.31
N VAL A 12 -10.08 24.45 10.28
CA VAL A 12 -10.35 23.51 9.17
C VAL A 12 -9.08 23.13 8.43
N ILE A 13 -8.20 24.09 8.14
CA ILE A 13 -6.91 23.81 7.48
C ILE A 13 -6.06 22.89 8.35
N ILE A 14 -5.95 23.16 9.65
CA ILE A 14 -5.19 22.32 10.59
C ILE A 14 -5.76 20.89 10.62
N SER A 15 -7.09 20.74 10.67
CA SER A 15 -7.74 19.43 10.63
C SER A 15 -7.44 18.68 9.33
N ILE A 16 -7.49 19.34 8.17
CA ILE A 16 -7.15 18.72 6.88
C ILE A 16 -5.69 18.27 6.86
N VAL A 17 -4.77 19.12 7.33
CA VAL A 17 -3.34 18.78 7.40
C VAL A 17 -3.11 17.56 8.30
N LEU A 18 -3.76 17.50 9.47
CA LEU A 18 -3.69 16.34 10.36
C LEU A 18 -4.16 15.05 9.68
N VAL A 19 -5.28 15.09 8.96
CA VAL A 19 -5.80 13.93 8.22
C VAL A 19 -4.79 13.47 7.17
N ILE A 20 -4.19 14.40 6.42
CA ILE A 20 -3.18 14.08 5.40
C ILE A 20 -1.95 13.43 6.05
N VAL A 21 -1.44 13.98 7.14
CA VAL A 21 -0.26 13.45 7.84
C VAL A 21 -0.51 12.03 8.33
N VAL A 22 -1.67 11.77 8.96
CA VAL A 22 -2.04 10.44 9.43
C VAL A 22 -2.18 9.46 8.27
N TYR A 23 -2.79 9.87 7.17
CA TYR A 23 -2.95 9.04 5.97
C TYR A 23 -1.60 8.65 5.36
N VAL A 24 -0.68 9.61 5.21
CA VAL A 24 0.66 9.36 4.67
C VAL A 24 1.46 8.43 5.59
N ALA A 25 1.41 8.66 6.90
CA ALA A 25 2.09 7.82 7.88
C ALA A 25 1.57 6.37 7.83
N HIS A 26 0.26 6.18 7.79
CA HIS A 26 -0.34 4.86 7.68
C HIS A 26 0.05 4.15 6.37
N SER A 27 0.02 4.89 5.26
CA SER A 27 0.29 4.33 3.93
C SER A 27 1.78 4.01 3.69
N ASN A 28 2.70 4.47 4.54
CA ASN A 28 4.15 4.20 4.47
C ASN A 28 4.61 3.13 5.48
N ARG A 29 3.72 2.59 6.30
CA ARG A 29 4.07 1.58 7.30
C ARG A 29 4.50 0.28 6.63
N VAL A 30 5.45 -0.43 7.24
CA VAL A 30 5.77 -1.81 6.86
C VAL A 30 4.60 -2.69 7.32
N ILE A 31 3.98 -3.42 6.40
CA ILE A 31 2.79 -4.26 6.68
C ILE A 31 3.09 -5.76 6.59
N GLY A 32 4.28 -6.12 6.14
CA GLY A 32 4.61 -7.52 5.87
C GLY A 32 5.96 -7.68 5.21
N ASN A 33 6.23 -8.89 4.76
CA ASN A 33 7.49 -9.27 4.13
C ASN A 33 7.26 -9.94 2.79
N TYR A 34 8.26 -9.89 1.92
CA TYR A 34 8.31 -10.68 0.70
C TYR A 34 9.49 -11.66 0.73
N TYR A 35 9.36 -12.77 0.01
CA TYR A 35 10.36 -13.83 -0.09
C TYR A 35 10.16 -14.66 -1.37
N GLY A 36 11.03 -15.65 -1.59
CA GLY A 36 11.11 -16.43 -2.84
C GLY A 36 12.25 -15.96 -3.73
N SER A 37 12.57 -16.76 -4.76
CA SER A 37 13.72 -16.48 -5.66
C SER A 37 13.50 -15.22 -6.50
N GLU A 38 12.26 -14.94 -6.87
CA GLU A 38 11.86 -13.77 -7.68
C GLU A 38 10.72 -12.98 -7.01
N TYR A 39 10.75 -12.89 -5.67
CA TYR A 39 9.72 -12.22 -4.88
C TYR A 39 8.32 -12.86 -5.06
N GLU A 40 8.28 -14.16 -5.28
CA GLU A 40 7.09 -14.96 -5.58
C GLU A 40 6.00 -14.88 -4.51
N TYR A 41 6.39 -14.62 -3.26
CA TYR A 41 5.49 -14.64 -2.12
C TYR A 41 5.52 -13.34 -1.32
N ILE A 42 4.34 -12.93 -0.87
CA ILE A 42 4.14 -11.78 0.02
C ILE A 42 3.29 -12.24 1.21
N ARG A 43 3.78 -12.02 2.42
CA ARG A 43 3.05 -12.29 3.67
C ARG A 43 2.68 -10.99 4.35
N ILE A 44 1.39 -10.78 4.63
CA ILE A 44 0.85 -9.60 5.31
C ILE A 44 0.01 -10.09 6.49
N GLY A 45 0.54 -9.96 7.71
CA GLY A 45 -0.07 -10.58 8.88
C GLY A 45 -0.14 -12.11 8.72
N ASP A 46 -1.33 -12.67 8.83
CA ASP A 46 -1.59 -14.10 8.67
C ASP A 46 -1.85 -14.50 7.21
N ASP A 47 -2.18 -13.53 6.33
CA ASP A 47 -2.47 -13.79 4.92
C ASP A 47 -1.18 -14.07 4.13
N LEU A 48 -1.22 -15.08 3.27
CA LEU A 48 -0.18 -15.36 2.28
C LEU A 48 -0.70 -15.08 0.87
N TYR A 49 0.08 -14.34 0.10
CA TYR A 49 -0.18 -14.04 -1.30
C TYR A 49 0.94 -14.59 -2.19
N GLU A 50 0.57 -15.16 -3.33
CA GLU A 50 1.48 -15.71 -4.34
C GLU A 50 1.31 -14.97 -5.66
N PHE A 51 2.43 -14.72 -6.36
CA PHE A 51 2.43 -14.05 -7.66
C PHE A 51 1.56 -14.82 -8.67
N ASP A 52 0.61 -14.12 -9.29
CA ASP A 52 -0.32 -14.70 -10.25
C ASP A 52 -0.08 -14.07 -11.63
N ALA A 53 0.64 -14.79 -12.49
CA ALA A 53 0.92 -14.35 -13.86
C ALA A 53 -0.33 -14.40 -14.78
N ASN A 54 -1.41 -15.05 -14.35
CA ASN A 54 -2.65 -15.19 -15.10
C ASN A 54 -3.79 -14.38 -14.49
N ASP A 55 -3.46 -13.33 -13.73
CA ASP A 55 -4.45 -12.46 -13.12
C ASP A 55 -5.32 -11.76 -14.19
N PRO A 56 -6.60 -11.47 -13.89
CA PRO A 56 -7.50 -10.80 -14.83
C PRO A 56 -7.43 -9.27 -14.78
N TYR A 57 -6.50 -8.68 -14.04
CA TYR A 57 -6.48 -7.26 -13.69
C TYR A 57 -5.45 -6.46 -14.50
N THR A 58 -5.59 -5.15 -14.44
CA THR A 58 -4.66 -4.20 -15.01
C THR A 58 -4.19 -3.22 -13.94
N SER A 59 -3.07 -2.53 -14.16
CA SER A 59 -2.59 -1.51 -13.22
C SER A 59 -3.61 -0.40 -12.92
N SER A 60 -4.66 -0.24 -13.75
CA SER A 60 -5.78 0.69 -13.52
C SER A 60 -6.76 0.23 -12.43
N ASP A 61 -6.79 -1.07 -12.15
CA ASP A 61 -7.61 -1.72 -11.11
C ASP A 61 -6.99 -1.57 -9.72
N ARG A 62 -5.80 -0.98 -9.64
CA ARG A 62 -5.15 -0.60 -8.38
C ARG A 62 -6.04 0.35 -7.56
N GLY A 63 -6.32 -0.07 -6.33
CA GLY A 63 -7.08 0.66 -5.34
C GLY A 63 -6.22 1.57 -4.46
N ILE A 64 -6.37 1.45 -3.15
CA ILE A 64 -5.67 2.27 -2.17
C ILE A 64 -4.32 1.64 -1.78
N ARG A 65 -3.36 2.47 -1.37
CA ARG A 65 -2.07 1.97 -0.87
C ARG A 65 -2.26 1.42 0.53
N LEU A 66 -1.89 0.16 0.74
CA LEU A 66 -2.02 -0.53 2.02
C LEU A 66 -0.79 -0.32 2.90
N GLY A 67 0.39 -0.21 2.28
CA GLY A 67 1.66 -0.06 2.97
C GLY A 67 2.83 -0.45 2.10
N ARG A 68 3.92 -0.86 2.73
CA ARG A 68 5.09 -1.45 2.07
C ARG A 68 5.47 -2.78 2.70
N VAL A 69 6.10 -3.63 1.91
CA VAL A 69 6.69 -4.89 2.36
C VAL A 69 8.21 -4.83 2.23
N VAL A 70 8.92 -5.55 3.09
CA VAL A 70 10.38 -5.62 3.11
C VAL A 70 10.84 -7.05 2.87
N SER A 71 12.10 -7.25 2.47
CA SER A 71 12.63 -8.61 2.33
C SER A 71 12.68 -9.30 3.70
N GLU A 72 12.23 -10.55 3.74
CA GLU A 72 12.34 -11.38 4.96
C GLU A 72 13.82 -11.71 5.30
N ARG A 73 14.68 -11.78 4.29
CA ARG A 73 16.08 -12.23 4.45
C ARG A 73 17.09 -11.10 4.56
N ASP A 74 16.78 -9.94 3.98
CA ASP A 74 17.73 -8.85 3.87
C ASP A 74 17.07 -7.50 4.16
N SER A 75 17.34 -6.97 5.36
CA SER A 75 16.79 -5.68 5.80
C SER A 75 17.32 -4.48 5.01
N SER A 76 18.35 -4.65 4.15
CA SER A 76 18.86 -3.61 3.26
C SER A 76 18.19 -3.60 1.89
N SER A 77 17.38 -4.62 1.58
CA SER A 77 16.64 -4.70 0.32
C SER A 77 15.58 -3.60 0.21
N GLU A 78 15.32 -3.17 -1.03
CA GLU A 78 14.36 -2.11 -1.31
C GLU A 78 12.93 -2.54 -0.97
N SER A 79 12.20 -1.65 -0.29
CA SER A 79 10.80 -1.92 0.06
C SER A 79 9.89 -1.81 -1.15
N MET A 80 8.91 -2.71 -1.27
CA MET A 80 7.91 -2.69 -2.34
C MET A 80 6.59 -2.17 -1.81
N TYR A 81 5.89 -1.32 -2.57
CA TYR A 81 4.59 -0.80 -2.17
C TYR A 81 3.48 -1.77 -2.52
N ILE A 82 2.57 -2.00 -1.57
CA ILE A 82 1.41 -2.86 -1.75
C ILE A 82 0.14 -2.02 -1.82
N TRP A 83 -0.72 -2.37 -2.76
CA TRP A 83 -1.99 -1.73 -3.01
C TRP A 83 -3.11 -2.78 -2.99
N SER A 84 -4.31 -2.36 -2.61
CA SER A 84 -5.51 -3.18 -2.80
C SER A 84 -5.87 -3.26 -4.28
N VAL A 85 -6.66 -4.25 -4.67
CA VAL A 85 -7.30 -4.32 -5.99
C VAL A 85 -8.77 -3.91 -5.83
N LYS A 86 -9.30 -3.12 -6.76
CA LYS A 86 -10.69 -2.65 -6.70
C LYS A 86 -11.64 -3.84 -6.87
N GLY A 87 -12.65 -3.92 -6.00
CA GLY A 87 -13.72 -4.92 -6.12
C GLY A 87 -13.35 -6.32 -5.62
N THR A 88 -12.17 -6.52 -5.01
CA THR A 88 -11.78 -7.80 -4.41
C THR A 88 -10.84 -7.60 -3.22
N ASP A 89 -10.87 -8.53 -2.28
CA ASP A 89 -9.90 -8.71 -1.19
C ASP A 89 -9.01 -9.95 -1.39
N GLU A 90 -9.24 -10.71 -2.46
CA GLU A 90 -8.46 -11.89 -2.82
C GLU A 90 -7.13 -11.53 -3.50
N TYR A 91 -6.99 -10.29 -4.00
CA TYR A 91 -5.81 -9.86 -4.73
C TYR A 91 -5.19 -8.60 -4.13
N ILE A 92 -3.87 -8.56 -4.19
CA ILE A 92 -3.06 -7.36 -3.96
C ILE A 92 -2.22 -7.04 -5.19
N TYR A 93 -1.85 -5.78 -5.33
CA TYR A 93 -0.94 -5.32 -6.35
C TYR A 93 0.37 -4.82 -5.73
N ARG A 94 1.48 -5.42 -6.12
CA ARG A 94 2.83 -5.01 -5.75
C ARG A 94 3.35 -4.02 -6.79
N LEU A 95 3.97 -2.94 -6.33
CA LEU A 95 4.71 -1.99 -7.16
C LEU A 95 6.10 -1.77 -6.59
N TRP A 96 7.11 -2.09 -7.38
CA TRP A 96 8.52 -1.81 -7.12
C TRP A 96 8.95 -0.56 -7.91
N GLY A 97 9.54 0.40 -7.21
CA GLY A 97 9.86 1.72 -7.78
C GLY A 97 8.65 2.39 -8.42
N PHE A 98 8.77 2.72 -9.71
CA PHE A 98 7.74 3.45 -10.47
C PHE A 98 7.09 2.65 -11.61
N SER A 99 7.62 1.48 -11.98
CA SER A 99 7.25 0.84 -13.25
C SER A 99 7.12 -0.68 -13.21
N ASP A 100 7.71 -1.36 -12.23
CA ASP A 100 7.62 -2.82 -12.15
C ASP A 100 6.57 -3.23 -11.13
N GLY A 101 5.51 -3.89 -11.58
CA GLY A 101 4.44 -4.32 -10.69
C GLY A 101 3.79 -5.61 -11.14
N GLY A 102 3.12 -6.25 -10.19
CA GLY A 102 2.55 -7.58 -10.37
C GLY A 102 1.43 -7.84 -9.40
N PHE A 103 0.50 -8.69 -9.81
CA PHE A 103 -0.62 -9.12 -8.99
C PHE A 103 -0.28 -10.38 -8.21
N TYR A 104 -0.80 -10.43 -6.98
CA TYR A 104 -0.65 -11.58 -6.12
C TYR A 104 -2.01 -11.97 -5.59
N LYS A 105 -2.29 -13.28 -5.63
CA LYS A 105 -3.52 -13.87 -5.15
C LYS A 105 -3.34 -14.41 -3.74
N LYS A 106 -4.33 -14.20 -2.88
CA LYS A 106 -4.40 -14.81 -1.56
C LYS A 106 -4.53 -16.33 -1.70
N VAL A 107 -3.63 -17.06 -1.04
CA VAL A 107 -3.59 -18.54 -1.05
C VAL A 107 -3.81 -19.14 0.34
N HIS A 108 -3.69 -18.34 1.40
CA HIS A 108 -4.02 -18.72 2.77
C HIS A 108 -4.44 -17.49 3.57
#